data_AF-A0A2J8J815-F1
#
_entry.id   AF-A0A2J8J815-F1
#
_cell.length_a   1.000
_cell.length_b   1.000
_cell.length_c   1.000
_cell.angle_alpha   90.00
_cell.angle_beta   90.00
_cell.angle_gamma   90.00
#
_symmetry.space_group_name_H-M   'P 1'
#
loop_
_entity.id
_entity.type
_entity.pdbx_description
1 polymer ?
#
loop_
_entity_poly.entity_id
_entity_poly.type
_entity_poly.pdbx_seq_one_letter_code
_entity_poly.pdbx_strand_id
1 'polypeptide(L)'
;MACHSQVPPHHRPSLAPSPRLDCSGLNGVPGSIWDFVSGSFSPSPSPILSAGPPSSSSASPNGAELARVRRQLDEAKRKIRQWEESWQQVKQVCDAWQREAQEAKERARVADSDRQLALQKKEEVEAQVKQLQEELEGLGVASTLPGLRGCGDIGTIPLPKLHSLQSQLRLDLEAVDGVIFQLRAKQCVACRERAHGAVLRPCQHHVLCEPCAATAPECPYCKGQPLQW
;
A
#
# COMPACT_ATOMS: atom_id res chain seq x y z
N MET A 1 -2.45 36.95 -22.52
CA MET A 1 -1.06 36.45 -22.64
C MET A 1 -1.05 35.04 -22.11
N ALA A 2 -0.71 34.08 -22.97
CA ALA A 2 -0.87 32.66 -22.72
C ALA A 2 0.18 32.14 -21.74
N CYS A 3 -0.26 31.59 -20.61
CA CYS A 3 0.56 30.69 -19.81
C CYS A 3 0.20 29.27 -20.22
N HIS A 4 1.15 28.62 -20.89
CA HIS A 4 1.11 27.21 -21.25
C HIS A 4 1.04 26.37 -19.98
N SER A 5 -0.07 25.64 -19.79
CA SER A 5 -0.15 24.57 -18.78
C SER A 5 0.71 23.40 -19.23
N GLN A 6 1.84 23.21 -18.56
CA GLN A 6 2.67 22.02 -18.65
C GLN A 6 1.90 20.85 -18.03
N VAL A 7 1.43 19.92 -18.86
CA VAL A 7 0.82 18.65 -18.42
C VAL A 7 1.94 17.75 -17.88
N PRO A 8 1.81 17.15 -16.67
CA PRO A 8 2.78 16.20 -16.17
C PRO A 8 2.72 14.89 -17.00
N PRO A 9 3.84 14.25 -17.32
CA PRO A 9 3.81 13.05 -18.13
C PRO A 9 3.18 11.90 -17.33
N HIS A 10 2.19 11.26 -17.95
CA HIS A 10 1.67 9.97 -17.51
C HIS A 10 2.83 8.95 -17.52
N HIS A 11 3.29 8.56 -16.32
CA HIS A 11 4.15 7.40 -16.16
C HIS A 11 3.32 6.14 -16.48
N ARG A 12 3.45 5.69 -17.72
CA ARG A 12 3.09 4.33 -18.14
C ARG A 12 3.97 3.37 -17.33
N PRO A 13 3.43 2.34 -16.66
CA PRO A 13 4.29 1.28 -16.14
C PRO A 13 4.92 0.61 -17.35
N SER A 14 6.21 0.86 -17.54
CA SER A 14 7.03 0.14 -18.51
C SER A 14 6.90 -1.34 -18.16
N LEU A 15 6.30 -2.13 -19.04
CA LEU A 15 6.51 -3.57 -19.03
C LEU A 15 8.02 -3.77 -19.04
N ALA A 16 8.55 -4.29 -17.93
CA ALA A 16 9.93 -4.68 -17.85
C ALA A 16 10.22 -5.66 -19.00
N PRO A 17 11.39 -5.56 -19.67
CA PRO A 17 11.78 -6.57 -20.60
C PRO A 17 11.85 -7.90 -19.84
N SER A 18 11.22 -8.93 -20.40
CA SER A 18 11.34 -10.32 -19.98
C SER A 18 12.78 -10.61 -19.56
N PRO A 19 13.02 -11.31 -18.43
CA PRO A 19 14.37 -11.75 -18.11
C PRO A 19 14.79 -12.64 -19.28
N ARG A 20 15.83 -12.19 -19.99
CA ARG A 20 16.51 -13.01 -20.98
C ARG A 20 16.93 -14.28 -20.27
N LEU A 21 16.60 -15.41 -20.89
CA LEU A 21 17.02 -16.73 -20.47
C LEU A 21 18.54 -16.74 -20.34
N ASP A 22 19.03 -16.80 -19.10
CA ASP A 22 20.36 -17.28 -18.81
C ASP A 22 20.26 -18.79 -18.58
N CYS A 23 20.43 -19.56 -19.66
CA CYS A 23 20.80 -20.97 -19.61
C CYS A 23 22.28 -21.10 -19.19
N SER A 24 22.60 -20.63 -18.00
CA SER A 24 23.97 -20.62 -17.47
C SER A 24 23.99 -21.43 -16.18
N GLY A 25 23.73 -22.73 -16.27
CA GLY A 25 23.59 -23.52 -15.07
C GLY A 25 23.44 -25.03 -15.18
N LEU A 26 23.94 -25.70 -16.24
CA LEU A 26 24.25 -27.13 -16.14
C LEU A 26 25.56 -27.42 -16.88
N ASN A 27 26.55 -27.83 -16.10
CA ASN A 27 27.86 -28.28 -16.55
C ASN A 27 27.75 -29.36 -17.64
N GLY A 28 28.38 -29.09 -18.77
CA GLY A 28 29.06 -30.02 -19.68
C GLY A 28 28.46 -31.42 -19.90
N VAL A 29 27.57 -31.53 -20.90
CA VAL A 29 27.48 -32.73 -21.73
C VAL A 29 27.63 -32.27 -23.19
N PRO A 30 28.70 -32.66 -23.91
CA PRO A 30 28.87 -32.27 -25.30
C PRO A 30 27.99 -33.17 -26.17
N GLY A 31 26.90 -32.61 -26.69
CA GLY A 31 26.02 -33.33 -27.62
C GLY A 31 24.76 -32.55 -27.93
N SER A 32 24.87 -31.52 -28.76
CA SER A 32 23.72 -30.81 -29.32
C SER A 32 22.86 -31.77 -30.15
N ILE A 33 21.62 -31.97 -29.70
CA ILE A 33 20.59 -32.82 -30.32
C ILE A 33 20.27 -32.39 -31.78
N TRP A 34 20.69 -31.20 -32.20
CA TRP A 34 20.43 -30.63 -33.53
C TRP A 34 21.60 -30.72 -34.52
N ASP A 35 22.71 -31.35 -34.16
CA ASP A 35 23.95 -31.34 -34.95
C ASP A 35 24.01 -32.43 -36.05
N PHE A 36 22.86 -32.79 -36.65
CA PHE A 36 22.77 -33.78 -37.74
C PHE A 36 22.43 -33.16 -39.11
N VAL A 37 22.10 -31.86 -39.19
CA VAL A 37 21.57 -31.27 -40.44
C VAL A 37 22.60 -30.52 -41.30
N SER A 38 23.83 -30.29 -40.82
CA SER A 38 24.84 -29.52 -41.59
C SER A 38 26.04 -30.31 -42.13
N GLY A 39 26.01 -31.64 -42.11
CA GLY A 39 27.13 -32.49 -42.55
C GLY A 39 26.83 -33.34 -43.78
N SER A 40 27.20 -32.84 -44.96
CA SER A 40 27.42 -33.55 -46.24
C SER A 40 26.23 -34.25 -46.92
N PHE A 41 25.68 -33.60 -47.94
CA PHE A 41 25.11 -34.28 -49.10
C PHE A 41 26.24 -34.97 -49.91
N SER A 42 26.08 -36.28 -50.19
CA SER A 42 26.92 -37.16 -51.05
C SER A 42 28.32 -37.59 -50.54
N PRO A 43 28.68 -38.89 -50.69
CA PRO A 43 28.91 -39.46 -52.01
C PRO A 43 28.24 -40.82 -52.27
N SER A 44 27.77 -41.00 -53.50
CA SER A 44 27.52 -42.30 -54.11
C SER A 44 28.78 -43.19 -54.09
N PRO A 45 28.66 -44.50 -53.85
CA PRO A 45 29.56 -45.47 -54.42
C PRO A 45 28.78 -46.29 -55.46
N SER A 46 28.97 -45.99 -56.74
CA SER A 46 28.71 -46.99 -57.78
C SER A 46 29.72 -48.12 -57.61
N PRO A 47 29.33 -49.41 -57.74
CA PRO A 47 30.27 -50.50 -57.59
C PRO A 47 31.11 -50.59 -58.88
N ILE A 48 32.42 -50.36 -58.77
CA ILE A 48 33.37 -50.70 -59.84
C ILE A 48 33.64 -52.20 -59.73
N LEU A 49 33.22 -52.95 -60.75
CA LEU A 49 33.58 -54.36 -60.95
C LEU A 49 35.06 -54.44 -61.36
N SER A 50 35.96 -54.57 -60.38
CA SER A 50 37.34 -55.00 -60.66
C SER A 50 37.40 -56.53 -60.64
N ALA A 51 37.53 -57.12 -61.83
CA ALA A 51 37.86 -58.53 -61.98
C ALA A 51 39.34 -58.75 -61.59
N GLY A 52 39.58 -59.62 -60.60
CA GLY A 52 40.88 -60.12 -60.17
C GLY A 52 40.75 -61.55 -59.63
N PRO A 53 41.80 -62.39 -59.72
CA PRO A 53 41.71 -63.84 -60.02
C PRO A 53 41.16 -64.71 -58.88
N PRO A 54 40.67 -65.93 -59.18
CA PRO A 54 39.93 -66.75 -58.23
C PRO A 54 40.88 -67.39 -57.22
N SER A 55 40.82 -66.93 -55.97
CA SER A 55 41.40 -67.66 -54.84
C SER A 55 40.28 -68.37 -54.08
N SER A 56 40.35 -69.69 -54.18
CA SER A 56 39.57 -70.70 -53.48
C SER A 56 39.37 -70.40 -51.99
N SER A 57 38.12 -70.22 -51.59
CA SER A 57 37.62 -70.50 -50.24
C SER A 57 36.09 -70.60 -50.31
N SER A 58 35.57 -71.79 -50.03
CA SER A 58 34.16 -72.14 -50.00
C SER A 58 33.43 -71.48 -48.82
N ALA A 59 33.18 -70.17 -48.90
CA ALA A 59 32.22 -69.48 -48.05
C ALA A 59 31.10 -68.93 -48.94
N SER A 60 29.90 -69.48 -48.81
CA SER A 60 28.73 -69.01 -49.57
C SER A 60 28.56 -67.48 -49.42
N PRO A 61 28.55 -66.69 -50.52
CA PRO A 61 28.47 -65.23 -50.46
C PRO A 61 27.22 -64.73 -49.73
N ASN A 62 26.17 -65.55 -49.71
CA ASN A 62 24.92 -65.30 -48.98
C ASN A 62 25.11 -65.21 -47.45
N GLY A 63 26.10 -65.90 -46.87
CA GLY A 63 26.35 -65.88 -45.43
C GLY A 63 26.91 -64.54 -44.92
N ALA A 64 27.80 -63.91 -45.70
CA ALA A 64 28.41 -62.63 -45.34
C ALA A 64 27.41 -61.47 -45.42
N GLU A 65 26.55 -61.46 -46.44
CA GLU A 65 25.48 -60.46 -46.58
C GLU A 65 24.41 -60.61 -45.49
N LEU A 66 24.03 -61.84 -45.13
CA LEU A 66 23.14 -62.09 -43.98
C LEU A 66 23.73 -61.56 -42.67
N ALA A 67 25.04 -61.72 -42.45
CA ALA A 67 25.71 -61.17 -41.27
C ALA A 67 25.73 -59.62 -41.30
N ARG A 68 25.92 -59.01 -42.48
CA ARG A 68 25.87 -57.55 -42.66
C ARG A 68 24.48 -57.00 -42.32
N VAL A 69 23.42 -57.60 -42.86
CA VAL A 69 22.03 -57.18 -42.62
C VAL A 69 21.66 -57.32 -41.13
N ARG A 70 22.08 -58.40 -40.47
CA ARG A 70 21.88 -58.56 -39.01
C ARG A 70 22.51 -57.41 -38.21
N ARG A 71 23.75 -57.03 -38.53
CA ARG A 71 24.42 -55.89 -37.87
C ARG A 71 23.68 -54.57 -38.13
N GLN A 72 23.19 -54.34 -39.35
CA GLN A 72 22.40 -53.14 -39.68
C GLN A 72 21.08 -53.09 -38.93
N LEU A 73 20.41 -54.23 -38.77
CA LEU A 73 19.19 -54.33 -37.96
C LEU A 73 19.46 -54.03 -36.49
N ASP A 74 20.54 -54.56 -35.92
CA ASP A 74 20.88 -54.32 -34.52
C ASP A 74 21.35 -52.87 -34.29
N GLU A 75 22.02 -52.25 -35.27
CA GLU A 75 22.30 -50.81 -35.26
C GLU A 75 21.01 -49.98 -35.32
N ALA A 76 20.07 -50.31 -36.21
CA ALA A 76 18.79 -49.63 -36.28
C ALA A 76 17.99 -49.76 -34.98
N LYS A 77 17.98 -50.95 -34.35
CA LYS A 77 17.36 -51.17 -33.04
C LYS A 77 18.00 -50.32 -31.95
N ARG A 78 19.34 -50.21 -31.92
CA ARG A 78 20.05 -49.34 -30.97
C ARG A 78 19.68 -47.89 -31.16
N LYS A 79 19.62 -47.42 -32.42
CA LYS A 79 19.17 -46.06 -32.73
C LYS A 79 17.75 -45.84 -32.24
N ILE A 80 16.81 -46.74 -32.51
CA ILE A 80 15.42 -46.61 -32.04
C ILE A 80 15.37 -46.42 -30.52
N ARG A 81 16.11 -47.22 -29.74
CA ARG A 81 16.19 -47.05 -28.28
C ARG A 81 16.75 -45.70 -27.87
N GLN A 82 17.81 -45.23 -28.54
CA GLN A 82 18.37 -43.90 -28.29
C GLN A 82 17.37 -42.78 -28.59
N TRP A 83 16.60 -42.91 -29.68
CA TRP A 83 15.53 -41.97 -30.01
C TRP A 83 14.41 -42.00 -28.98
N GLU A 84 14.02 -43.19 -28.49
CA GLU A 84 13.03 -43.34 -27.42
C GLU A 84 13.48 -42.66 -26.11
N GLU A 85 14.74 -42.86 -25.72
CA GLU A 85 15.33 -42.22 -24.53
C GLU A 85 15.40 -40.70 -24.67
N SER A 86 15.86 -40.19 -25.83
CA SER A 86 15.91 -38.76 -26.11
C SER A 86 14.51 -38.13 -26.11
N TRP A 87 13.53 -38.81 -26.71
CA TRP A 87 12.14 -38.37 -26.67
C TRP A 87 11.58 -38.32 -25.25
N GLN A 88 11.86 -39.34 -24.42
CA GLN A 88 11.45 -39.36 -23.02
C GLN A 88 12.03 -38.20 -22.24
N GLN A 89 13.31 -37.85 -22.47
CA GLN A 89 13.95 -36.69 -21.83
C GLN A 89 13.26 -35.38 -22.22
N VAL A 90 13.02 -35.15 -23.51
CA VAL A 90 12.32 -33.94 -23.97
C VAL A 90 10.91 -33.87 -23.37
N LYS A 91 10.18 -34.98 -23.36
CA LYS A 91 8.86 -35.07 -22.74
C LYS A 91 8.90 -34.69 -21.26
N GLN A 92 9.88 -35.19 -20.50
CA GLN A 92 10.03 -34.84 -19.08
C GLN A 92 10.30 -33.34 -18.87
N VAL A 93 11.12 -32.71 -19.73
CA VAL A 93 11.36 -31.26 -19.67
C VAL A 93 10.08 -30.48 -20.01
N CYS A 94 9.33 -30.91 -21.02
CA CYS A 94 8.02 -30.31 -21.34
C CYS A 94 7.03 -30.44 -20.17
N ASP A 95 6.94 -31.62 -19.55
CA ASP A 95 6.07 -31.86 -18.39
C ASP A 95 6.50 -31.03 -17.17
N ALA A 96 7.82 -30.79 -16.99
CA ALA A 96 8.35 -29.92 -15.95
C ALA A 96 7.97 -28.46 -16.19
N TRP A 97 8.23 -27.93 -17.39
CA TRP A 97 7.86 -26.56 -17.75
C TRP A 97 6.35 -26.31 -17.72
N GLN A 98 5.54 -27.31 -18.11
CA GLN A 98 4.09 -27.21 -18.02
C GLN A 98 3.63 -27.10 -16.56
N ARG A 99 4.24 -27.85 -15.64
CA ARG A 99 3.96 -27.72 -14.20
C ARG A 99 4.38 -26.35 -13.68
N GLU A 100 5.60 -25.91 -13.99
CA GLU A 100 6.09 -24.60 -13.57
C GLU A 100 5.21 -23.45 -14.09
N ALA A 101 4.76 -23.53 -15.35
CA ALA A 101 3.84 -22.56 -15.92
C ALA A 101 2.48 -22.56 -15.19
N GLN A 102 1.97 -23.74 -14.84
CA GLN A 102 0.72 -23.85 -14.09
C GLN A 102 0.87 -23.33 -12.65
N GLU A 103 1.97 -23.62 -11.98
CA GLU A 103 2.28 -23.07 -10.65
C GLU A 103 2.46 -21.55 -10.69
N ALA A 104 3.10 -21.02 -11.73
CA ALA A 104 3.21 -19.58 -11.94
C ALA A 104 1.84 -18.93 -12.14
N LYS A 105 0.94 -19.57 -12.89
CA LYS A 105 -0.44 -19.11 -13.08
C LYS A 105 -1.23 -19.11 -11.77
N GLU A 106 -1.14 -20.17 -10.97
CA GLU A 106 -1.81 -20.22 -9.66
C GLU A 106 -1.24 -19.18 -8.70
N ARG A 107 0.09 -18.98 -8.69
CA ARG A 107 0.73 -17.94 -7.89
C ARG A 107 0.27 -16.54 -8.29
N ALA A 108 0.13 -16.27 -9.59
CA ALA A 108 -0.43 -15.01 -10.07
C ALA A 108 -1.89 -14.84 -9.63
N ARG A 109 -2.71 -15.90 -9.70
CA ARG A 109 -4.10 -15.87 -9.23
C ARG A 109 -4.22 -15.56 -7.74
N VAL A 110 -3.37 -16.15 -6.91
CA VAL A 110 -3.32 -15.88 -5.46
C VAL A 110 -2.91 -14.43 -5.21
N ALA A 111 -1.86 -13.95 -5.88
CA ALA A 111 -1.42 -12.57 -5.75
C ALA A 111 -2.51 -11.56 -6.17
N ASP A 112 -3.30 -11.88 -7.20
CA ASP A 112 -4.44 -11.07 -7.60
C ASP A 112 -5.57 -11.07 -6.56
N SER A 113 -5.90 -12.21 -5.96
CA SER A 113 -6.89 -12.26 -4.87
C SER A 113 -6.43 -11.48 -3.64
N ASP A 114 -5.15 -11.57 -3.28
CA ASP A 114 -4.59 -10.84 -2.14
C ASP A 114 -4.62 -9.33 -2.39
N ARG A 115 -4.29 -8.91 -3.62
CA ARG A 115 -4.41 -7.50 -4.04
C ARG A 115 -5.84 -7.00 -3.95
N GLN A 116 -6.83 -7.78 -4.39
CA GLN A 116 -8.24 -7.42 -4.29
C GLN A 116 -8.67 -7.26 -2.82
N LEU A 117 -8.27 -8.18 -1.94
CA LEU A 117 -8.56 -8.08 -0.51
C LEU A 117 -7.92 -6.83 0.12
N ALA A 118 -6.69 -6.51 -0.25
CA ALA A 118 -6.02 -5.31 0.23
C ALA A 118 -6.73 -4.02 -0.24
N LEU A 119 -7.22 -3.99 -1.49
CA LEU A 119 -8.01 -2.88 -2.01
C LEU A 119 -9.34 -2.73 -1.28
N GLN A 120 -10.06 -3.82 -1.02
CA GLN A 120 -11.31 -3.77 -0.24
C GLN A 120 -11.08 -3.21 1.17
N LYS A 121 -10.03 -3.65 1.86
CA LYS A 121 -9.67 -3.11 3.19
C LYS A 121 -9.31 -1.62 3.13
N LYS A 122 -8.59 -1.21 2.08
CA LYS A 122 -8.27 0.21 1.83
C LYS A 122 -9.56 1.02 1.65
N GLU A 123 -10.48 0.56 0.81
CA GLU A 123 -11.77 1.22 0.57
C GLU A 123 -12.62 1.32 1.83
N GLU A 124 -12.65 0.26 2.65
CA GLU A 124 -13.35 0.26 3.93
C GLU A 124 -12.77 1.32 4.90
N VAL A 125 -11.44 1.35 5.05
CA VAL A 125 -10.78 2.35 5.91
C VAL A 125 -10.96 3.76 5.33
N GLU A 126 -10.90 3.94 4.02
CA GLU A 126 -11.15 5.24 3.39
C GLU A 126 -12.60 5.71 3.58
N ALA A 127 -13.57 4.78 3.58
CA ALA A 127 -14.96 5.09 3.93
C ALA A 127 -15.11 5.48 5.40
N GLN A 128 -14.46 4.77 6.32
CA GLN A 128 -14.44 5.13 7.75
C GLN A 128 -13.81 6.50 7.98
N VAL A 129 -12.70 6.81 7.31
CA VAL A 129 -12.05 8.13 7.40
C VAL A 129 -12.98 9.23 6.89
N LYS A 130 -13.65 9.03 5.75
CA LYS A 130 -14.64 10.00 5.23
C LYS A 130 -15.79 10.19 6.20
N GLN A 131 -16.35 9.12 6.76
CA GLN A 131 -17.40 9.22 7.76
C GLN A 131 -16.95 10.01 8.99
N LEU A 132 -15.77 9.72 9.54
CA LEU A 132 -15.22 10.45 10.67
C LEU A 132 -14.94 11.92 10.33
N GLN A 133 -14.53 12.23 9.10
CA GLN A 133 -14.38 13.60 8.62
C GLN A 133 -15.72 14.33 8.59
N GLU A 134 -16.77 13.70 8.03
CA GLU A 134 -18.13 14.24 8.00
C GLU A 134 -18.70 14.43 9.42
N GLU A 135 -18.45 13.50 10.34
CA GLU A 135 -18.83 13.64 11.76
C GLU A 135 -18.09 14.80 12.43
N LEU A 136 -16.79 14.99 12.17
CA LEU A 136 -16.00 16.12 12.66
C LEU A 136 -16.52 17.48 12.13
N GLU A 137 -16.94 17.51 10.87
CA GLU A 137 -17.56 18.68 10.25
C GLU A 137 -18.96 18.95 10.84
N GLY A 138 -19.77 17.90 11.03
CA GLY A 138 -21.12 17.97 11.60
C GLY A 138 -21.16 18.31 13.09
N LEU A 139 -20.17 17.86 13.87
CA LEU A 139 -19.98 18.24 15.28
C LEU A 139 -19.52 19.69 15.44
N GLY A 140 -19.34 20.42 14.34
CA GLY A 140 -19.14 21.85 14.42
C GLY A 140 -17.79 22.24 15.01
N VAL A 141 -16.75 21.41 14.90
CA VAL A 141 -15.37 21.86 15.14
C VAL A 141 -14.99 23.01 14.18
N ALA A 142 -15.74 23.16 13.07
CA ALA A 142 -15.71 24.34 12.21
C ALA A 142 -16.63 25.50 12.65
N SER A 143 -17.67 25.25 13.45
CA SER A 143 -18.69 26.25 13.84
C SER A 143 -18.58 26.75 15.28
N THR A 144 -17.89 26.05 16.18
CA THR A 144 -17.66 26.53 17.56
C THR A 144 -16.63 27.64 17.61
N LEU A 145 -15.69 27.70 16.64
CA LEU A 145 -14.84 28.86 16.35
C LEU A 145 -14.39 28.81 14.86
N PRO A 146 -15.05 29.55 13.94
CA PRO A 146 -14.61 29.66 12.55
C PRO A 146 -13.27 30.41 12.48
N GLY A 147 -12.16 29.68 12.54
CA GLY A 147 -10.82 30.27 12.32
C GLY A 147 -9.68 29.73 13.17
N LEU A 148 -9.94 28.91 14.18
CA LEU A 148 -8.89 28.36 15.05
C LEU A 148 -8.91 26.83 15.05
N ARG A 149 -8.76 26.22 13.87
CA ARG A 149 -8.32 24.81 13.77
C ARG A 149 -6.84 24.75 14.12
N GLY A 150 -6.52 24.95 15.40
CA GLY A 150 -5.16 25.07 15.93
C GLY A 150 -4.51 26.42 15.60
N CYS A 151 -3.85 27.04 16.59
CA CYS A 151 -3.08 28.29 16.43
C CYS A 151 -1.97 28.24 15.34
N GLY A 152 -1.77 27.12 14.65
CA GLY A 152 -0.76 26.95 13.60
C GLY A 152 -1.09 27.62 12.26
N ASP A 153 -2.37 27.78 11.91
CA ASP A 153 -2.77 28.24 10.57
C ASP A 153 -3.04 29.76 10.46
N ILE A 154 -2.86 30.52 11.54
CA ILE A 154 -3.18 31.96 11.60
C ILE A 154 -2.44 32.77 10.51
N GLY A 155 -1.21 32.35 10.15
CA GLY A 155 -0.40 32.99 9.11
C GLY A 155 -0.93 32.81 7.67
N THR A 156 -1.86 31.89 7.44
CA THR A 156 -2.44 31.63 6.11
C THR A 156 -3.79 32.32 5.89
N ILE A 157 -4.38 32.89 6.94
CA ILE A 157 -5.71 33.51 6.90
C ILE A 157 -5.59 34.94 6.33
N PRO A 158 -6.44 35.34 5.35
CA PRO A 158 -6.44 36.69 4.83
C PRO A 158 -6.66 37.75 5.91
N LEU A 159 -5.90 38.84 5.86
CA LEU A 159 -5.93 39.94 6.84
C LEU A 159 -7.34 40.46 7.19
N PRO A 160 -8.29 40.62 6.24
CA PRO A 160 -9.65 41.05 6.59
C PRO A 160 -10.38 40.07 7.52
N LYS A 161 -10.21 38.76 7.30
CA LYS A 161 -10.79 37.72 8.18
C LYS A 161 -10.12 37.72 9.55
N LEU A 162 -8.81 37.98 9.62
CA LEU A 162 -8.11 38.13 10.90
C LEU A 162 -8.64 39.32 11.71
N HIS A 163 -8.94 40.45 11.06
CA HIS A 163 -9.56 41.59 11.74
C HIS A 163 -10.99 41.31 12.21
N SER A 164 -11.80 40.61 11.40
CA SER A 164 -13.13 40.16 11.83
C SER A 164 -13.02 39.24 13.04
N LEU A 165 -12.11 38.26 13.02
CA LEU A 165 -11.88 37.34 14.13
C LEU A 165 -11.39 38.08 15.39
N GLN A 166 -10.46 39.01 15.24
CA GLN A 166 -9.97 39.85 16.35
C GLN A 166 -11.11 40.64 16.99
N SER A 167 -12.00 41.21 16.18
CA SER A 167 -13.14 41.98 16.69
C SER A 167 -14.15 41.08 17.41
N GLN A 168 -14.43 39.89 16.86
CA GLN A 168 -15.31 38.91 17.49
C GLN A 168 -14.77 38.44 18.85
N LEU A 169 -13.49 38.08 18.92
CA LEU A 169 -12.87 37.64 20.18
C LEU A 169 -12.92 38.72 21.26
N ARG A 170 -12.80 40.00 20.89
CA ARG A 170 -12.97 41.11 21.84
C ARG A 170 -14.38 41.17 22.40
N LEU A 171 -15.40 41.07 21.55
CA LEU A 171 -16.80 41.05 21.98
C LEU A 171 -17.11 39.84 22.85
N ASP A 172 -16.58 38.66 22.50
CA ASP A 172 -16.78 37.43 23.27
C ASP A 172 -16.15 37.55 24.67
N LEU A 173 -14.94 38.13 24.76
CA LEU A 173 -14.30 38.40 26.04
C LEU A 173 -15.10 39.40 26.88
N GLU A 174 -15.59 40.49 26.29
CA GLU A 174 -16.45 41.46 26.98
C GLU A 174 -17.74 40.80 27.50
N ALA A 175 -18.34 39.89 26.73
CA ALA A 175 -19.52 39.15 27.15
C ALA A 175 -19.21 38.21 28.34
N VAL A 176 -18.09 37.48 28.28
CA VAL A 176 -17.62 36.64 29.38
C VAL A 176 -17.36 37.47 30.64
N ASP A 177 -16.66 38.59 30.51
CA ASP A 177 -16.40 39.51 31.62
C ASP A 177 -17.70 40.07 32.21
N GLY A 178 -18.69 40.38 31.37
CA GLY A 178 -20.03 40.77 31.79
C GLY A 178 -20.73 39.70 32.63
N VAL A 179 -20.67 38.43 32.20
CA VAL A 179 -21.22 37.29 32.95
C VAL A 179 -20.48 37.09 34.26
N ILE A 180 -19.14 37.15 34.25
CA ILE A 180 -18.30 37.07 35.46
C ILE A 180 -18.67 38.18 36.44
N PHE A 181 -18.83 39.41 35.96
CA PHE A 181 -19.23 40.55 36.79
C PHE A 181 -20.61 40.33 37.42
N GLN A 182 -21.60 39.89 36.64
CA GLN A 182 -22.93 39.59 37.16
C GLN A 182 -22.93 38.46 38.18
N LEU A 183 -22.14 37.41 37.97
CA LEU A 183 -22.00 36.31 38.91
C LEU A 183 -21.35 36.78 40.21
N ARG A 184 -20.26 37.57 40.12
CA ARG A 184 -19.59 38.15 41.29
C ARG A 184 -20.48 39.12 42.05
N ALA A 185 -21.30 39.90 41.36
CA ALA A 185 -22.24 40.84 41.98
C ALA A 185 -23.29 40.14 42.85
N LYS A 186 -23.62 38.88 42.54
CA LYS A 186 -24.59 38.05 43.27
C LYS A 186 -23.95 37.18 44.36
N GLN A 187 -22.63 37.18 44.47
CA GLN A 187 -21.89 36.34 45.42
C GLN A 187 -21.68 37.04 46.76
N CYS A 188 -21.53 36.23 47.80
CA CYS A 188 -21.12 36.64 49.12
C CYS A 188 -19.76 37.32 49.06
N VAL A 189 -19.67 38.53 49.59
CA VAL A 189 -18.44 39.33 49.56
C VAL A 189 -17.32 38.70 50.41
N ALA A 190 -17.67 37.88 51.41
CA ALA A 190 -16.70 37.22 52.29
C ALA A 190 -16.09 35.96 51.67
N CYS A 191 -16.91 34.99 51.25
CA CYS A 191 -16.42 33.71 50.74
C CYS A 191 -16.31 33.62 49.21
N ARG A 192 -17.02 34.47 48.46
CA ARG A 192 -17.10 34.47 46.98
C ARG A 192 -17.57 33.16 46.33
N GLU A 193 -18.02 32.20 47.13
CA GLU A 193 -18.45 30.88 46.65
C GLU A 193 -19.97 30.74 46.61
N ARG A 194 -20.68 31.35 47.56
CA ARG A 194 -22.15 31.24 47.70
C ARG A 194 -22.83 32.54 47.35
N ALA A 195 -24.08 32.48 46.89
CA ALA A 195 -24.87 33.68 46.66
C ALA A 195 -25.10 34.46 47.97
N HIS A 196 -25.05 35.78 47.90
CA HIS A 196 -25.48 36.63 49.02
C HIS A 196 -27.01 36.63 49.14
N GLY A 197 -27.53 36.92 50.33
CA GLY A 197 -28.99 36.90 50.54
C GLY A 197 -29.42 37.05 52.01
N ALA A 198 -28.48 36.98 52.95
CA ALA A 198 -28.79 37.21 54.35
C ALA A 198 -28.93 38.71 54.64
N VAL A 199 -30.03 39.08 55.32
CA VAL A 199 -30.30 40.47 55.74
C VAL A 199 -29.43 40.82 56.96
N LEU A 200 -28.45 41.69 56.80
CA LEU A 200 -27.59 42.13 57.91
C LEU A 200 -28.24 43.26 58.71
N ARG A 201 -28.59 43.04 59.98
CA ARG A 201 -29.14 44.08 60.86
C ARG A 201 -28.04 44.85 61.60
N PRO A 202 -28.21 46.17 61.86
CA PRO A 202 -29.40 47.01 61.59
C PRO A 202 -29.47 47.59 60.16
N CYS A 203 -28.40 47.53 59.38
CA CYS A 203 -28.26 48.24 58.09
C CYS A 203 -29.06 47.67 56.91
N GLN A 204 -29.64 46.48 57.03
CA GLN A 204 -30.43 45.77 56.02
C GLN A 204 -29.71 45.48 54.69
N HIS A 205 -28.37 45.45 54.67
CA HIS A 205 -27.59 45.08 53.48
C HIS A 205 -27.54 43.56 53.26
N HIS A 206 -27.58 43.14 51.99
CA HIS A 206 -27.63 41.73 51.57
C HIS A 206 -26.33 41.31 50.88
N VAL A 207 -25.19 41.56 51.53
CA VAL A 207 -23.86 41.37 50.92
C VAL A 207 -23.17 40.06 51.32
N LEU A 208 -23.74 39.33 52.27
CA LEU A 208 -23.21 38.05 52.78
C LEU A 208 -24.21 36.90 52.54
N CYS A 209 -23.69 35.68 52.42
CA CYS A 209 -24.49 34.46 52.52
C CYS A 209 -24.84 34.17 53.99
N GLU A 210 -25.86 33.35 54.24
CA GLU A 210 -26.33 33.04 55.61
C GLU A 210 -25.23 32.56 56.58
N PRO A 211 -24.32 31.65 56.20
CA PRO A 211 -23.23 31.23 57.09
C PRO A 211 -22.26 32.36 57.43
N CYS A 212 -21.87 33.16 56.44
CA CYS A 212 -20.96 34.29 56.67
C CYS A 212 -21.64 35.41 57.47
N ALA A 213 -22.95 35.60 57.31
CA ALA A 213 -23.72 36.55 58.09
C ALA A 213 -23.84 36.15 59.57
N ALA A 214 -23.93 34.85 59.86
CA ALA A 214 -23.99 34.32 61.23
C ALA A 214 -22.67 34.50 62.01
N THR A 215 -21.54 34.54 61.31
CA THR A 215 -20.20 34.66 61.93
C THR A 215 -19.63 36.09 61.85
N ALA A 216 -20.20 36.96 61.03
CA ALA A 216 -19.72 38.33 60.87
C ALA A 216 -20.32 39.28 61.92
N PRO A 217 -19.49 40.00 62.70
CA PRO A 217 -19.98 40.93 63.73
C PRO A 217 -20.54 42.25 63.15
N GLU A 218 -20.15 42.62 61.93
CA GLU A 218 -20.53 43.90 61.30
C GLU A 218 -20.62 43.79 59.78
N CYS A 219 -21.44 44.66 59.16
CA CYS A 219 -21.61 44.69 57.70
C CYS A 219 -20.37 45.26 56.99
N PRO A 220 -19.74 44.51 56.06
CA PRO A 220 -18.55 44.98 55.35
C PRO A 220 -18.82 46.17 54.43
N TYR A 221 -20.06 46.34 53.96
CA TYR A 221 -20.44 47.50 53.14
C TYR A 221 -20.49 48.79 53.98
N CYS A 222 -21.04 48.73 55.20
CA CYS A 222 -21.08 49.87 56.11
C CYS A 222 -19.69 50.27 56.62
N LYS A 223 -18.77 49.32 56.81
CA LYS A 223 -17.38 49.61 57.18
C LYS A 223 -16.61 50.36 56.09
N GLY A 224 -16.99 50.19 54.83
CA GLY A 224 -16.29 50.76 53.68
C GLY A 224 -16.76 52.16 53.26
N GLN A 225 -17.86 52.69 53.82
CA GLN A 225 -18.31 54.04 53.50
C GLN A 225 -17.57 55.08 54.36
N PRO A 226 -16.96 56.12 53.75
CA PRO A 226 -16.53 57.30 54.51
C PRO A 226 -17.75 57.90 55.20
N LEU A 227 -17.67 58.13 56.51
CA LEU A 227 -18.68 58.87 57.24
C LEU A 227 -18.85 60.24 56.57
N GLN A 228 -19.99 60.44 55.91
CA GLN A 228 -20.41 61.76 55.43
C GLN A 228 -20.70 62.59 56.69
N TRP A 229 -19.89 63.62 56.91
CA TRP A 229 -20.07 64.61 57.98
C TRP A 229 -21.14 65.63 57.59
#